data_AF-A0A8T6Q311-F1
#
_entry.id   AF-A0A8T6Q311-F1
#
_cell.length_a   1.000
_cell.length_b   1.000
_cell.length_c   1.000
_cell.angle_alpha   90.00
_cell.angle_beta   90.00
_cell.angle_gamma   90.00
#
_symmetry.space_group_name_H-M   'P 1'
#
loop_
_entity.id
_entity.type
_entity.pdbx_description
1 polymer ?
#
loop_
_entity_poly.entity_id
_entity_poly.type
_entity_poly.pdbx_seq_one_letter_code
_entity_poly.pdbx_strand_id
1 'polypeptide(L)'
;PERLNAHCEELYELIASLNNILNLYMPAGQEAEHRFAMGELPDEVLEICQRLAKLTEMLRGLAELFLNDLSEKTGSHDIVRLHRLILQMNRALGMFEAQSKLWRLASLAQSSGAPVTKWATREEREGQLHLWFHCVGIRVSDQLERLLWRSIPHIIVTSATLRSLNSFSRLQEMSGLKEKAGDRFVALDSP
;
A
#
# COMPACT_ATOMS: atom_id res chain seq x y z
N PRO A 1 -7.46 8.05 25.88
CA PRO A 1 -7.98 9.25 25.16
C PRO A 1 -6.86 10.21 24.76
N GLU A 2 -6.11 10.74 25.72
CA GLU A 2 -5.03 11.72 25.47
C GLU A 2 -3.92 11.19 24.55
N ARG A 3 -3.48 9.93 24.74
CA ARG A 3 -2.46 9.31 23.87
C ARG A 3 -2.90 9.19 22.41
N LEU A 4 -4.18 8.87 22.16
CA LEU A 4 -4.71 8.76 20.80
C LEU A 4 -4.85 10.14 20.16
N ASN A 5 -5.26 11.15 20.94
CA ASN A 5 -5.33 12.53 20.47
C ASN A 5 -3.94 13.03 20.06
N ALA A 6 -2.94 12.88 20.92
CA ALA A 6 -1.55 13.27 20.61
C ALA A 6 -1.02 12.54 19.36
N HIS A 7 -1.34 11.25 19.20
CA HIS A 7 -0.99 10.49 17.99
C HIS A 7 -1.64 11.05 16.73
N CYS A 8 -2.92 11.44 16.81
CA CYS A 8 -3.62 12.03 15.67
C CYS A 8 -3.10 13.43 15.35
N GLU A 9 -2.82 14.25 16.36
CA GLU A 9 -2.21 15.58 16.20
C GLU A 9 -0.88 15.48 15.47
N GLU A 10 0.02 14.58 15.90
CA GLU A 10 1.29 14.36 15.22
C GLU A 10 1.11 13.94 13.75
N LEU A 11 0.15 13.04 13.48
CA LEU A 11 -0.16 12.60 12.13
C LEU A 11 -0.65 13.77 11.25
N TYR A 12 -1.51 14.65 11.79
CA TYR A 12 -1.99 15.83 11.07
C TYR A 12 -0.87 16.83 10.79
N GLU A 13 0.01 17.08 11.76
CA GLU A 13 1.16 17.98 11.60
C GLU A 13 2.11 17.48 10.51
N LEU A 14 2.41 16.17 10.49
CA LEU A 14 3.26 15.56 9.46
C LEU A 14 2.63 15.63 8.06
N ILE A 15 1.32 15.38 7.95
CA ILE A 15 0.61 15.52 6.66
C ILE A 15 0.61 16.98 6.20
N ALA A 16 0.37 17.94 7.10
CA ALA A 16 0.40 19.36 6.78
C ALA A 16 1.80 19.79 6.31
N SER A 17 2.86 19.36 7.01
CA SER A 17 4.25 19.59 6.62
C SER A 17 4.56 19.02 5.24
N LEU A 18 4.18 17.76 5.01
CA LEU A 18 4.36 17.10 3.72
C LEU A 18 3.64 17.85 2.60
N ASN A 19 2.39 18.25 2.82
CA ASN A 19 1.61 19.01 1.83
C ASN A 19 2.29 20.34 1.48
N ASN A 20 2.82 21.05 2.48
CA ASN A 20 3.56 22.30 2.26
C ASN A 20 4.79 22.06 1.39
N ILE A 21 5.61 21.05 1.72
CA ILE A 21 6.81 20.71 0.95
C ILE A 21 6.46 20.31 -0.49
N LEU A 22 5.50 19.40 -0.67
CA LEU A 22 5.08 18.92 -1.98
C LEU A 22 4.51 20.04 -2.86
N ASN A 23 3.82 21.02 -2.26
CA ASN A 23 3.30 22.16 -3.00
C ASN A 23 4.40 23.04 -3.60
N LEU A 24 5.60 23.08 -3.01
CA LEU A 24 6.75 23.83 -3.55
C LEU A 24 7.31 23.22 -4.84
N TYR A 25 7.04 21.94 -5.11
CA TYR A 25 7.47 21.25 -6.32
C TYR A 25 6.57 21.50 -7.54
N MET A 26 5.49 22.26 -7.38
CA MET A 26 4.47 22.48 -8.42
C MET A 26 4.10 23.96 -8.55
N PRO A 27 3.76 24.45 -9.76
CA PRO A 27 3.27 25.81 -9.96
C PRO A 27 2.06 26.13 -9.06
N ALA A 28 1.96 27.35 -8.55
CA ALA A 28 0.87 27.75 -7.65
C ALA A 28 -0.48 27.85 -8.37
N GLY A 29 -1.56 27.50 -7.67
CA GLY A 29 -2.94 27.84 -8.07
C GLY A 29 -3.52 27.09 -9.27
N GLN A 30 -2.82 26.09 -9.80
CA GLN A 30 -3.29 25.27 -10.92
C GLN A 30 -3.03 23.79 -10.68
N GLU A 31 -3.68 22.95 -11.49
CA GLU A 31 -3.37 21.53 -11.56
C GLU A 31 -1.94 21.32 -12.03
N ALA A 32 -1.28 20.35 -11.42
CA ALA A 32 0.13 20.07 -11.68
C ALA A 32 0.50 18.67 -11.23
N GLU A 33 1.62 18.17 -11.74
CA GLU A 33 2.21 16.90 -11.32
C GLU A 33 3.72 17.09 -11.11
N HIS A 34 4.26 16.44 -10.08
CA HIS A 34 5.70 16.32 -9.88
C HIS A 34 6.10 14.86 -9.66
N ARG A 35 6.97 14.34 -10.53
CA ARG A 35 7.54 12.99 -10.43
C ARG A 35 8.95 13.04 -9.88
N PHE A 36 9.21 12.27 -8.84
CA PHE A 36 10.55 12.15 -8.27
C PHE A 36 11.39 11.20 -9.15
N ALA A 37 12.54 11.67 -9.63
CA ALA A 37 13.44 10.87 -10.45
C ALA A 37 13.85 9.60 -9.67
N MET A 38 13.68 8.42 -10.29
CA MET A 38 13.91 7.12 -9.67
C MET A 38 13.15 6.87 -8.35
N GLY A 39 12.15 7.69 -8.01
CA GLY A 39 11.44 7.62 -6.73
C GLY A 39 12.27 8.09 -5.54
N GLU A 40 13.33 8.85 -5.78
CA GLU A 40 14.20 9.40 -4.75
C GLU A 40 13.54 10.64 -4.11
N LEU A 41 13.18 10.50 -2.83
CA LEU A 41 12.63 11.60 -2.04
C LEU A 41 13.77 12.36 -1.37
N PRO A 42 13.67 13.69 -1.22
CA PRO A 42 14.54 14.44 -0.32
C PRO A 42 14.48 13.87 1.10
N ASP A 43 15.60 13.96 1.84
CA ASP A 43 15.72 13.38 3.18
C ASP A 43 14.60 13.82 4.13
N GLU A 44 14.25 15.10 4.13
CA GLU A 44 13.14 15.65 4.94
C GLU A 44 11.79 14.99 4.62
N VAL A 45 11.50 14.78 3.33
CA VAL A 45 10.26 14.11 2.89
C VAL A 45 10.29 12.63 3.27
N LEU A 46 11.45 11.98 3.12
CA LEU A 46 11.63 10.58 3.49
C LEU A 46 11.43 10.35 4.99
N GLU A 47 11.97 11.21 5.85
CA GLU A 47 11.78 11.18 7.30
C GLU A 47 10.31 11.30 7.68
N ILE A 48 9.59 12.25 7.07
CA ILE A 48 8.14 12.39 7.27
C ILE A 48 7.40 11.12 6.85
N CYS A 49 7.69 10.56 5.67
CA CYS A 49 7.07 9.33 5.18
C CYS A 49 7.36 8.13 6.11
N GLN A 50 8.58 8.00 6.63
CA GLN A 50 8.94 6.95 7.59
C GLN A 50 8.17 7.09 8.92
N ARG A 51 7.97 8.31 9.40
CA ARG A 51 7.18 8.56 10.60
C ARG A 51 5.71 8.27 10.39
N LEU A 52 5.14 8.74 9.27
CA LEU A 52 3.75 8.44 8.87
C LEU A 52 3.52 6.93 8.72
N ALA A 53 4.48 6.18 8.18
CA ALA A 53 4.38 4.72 8.08
C ALA A 53 4.24 4.06 9.46
N LYS A 54 5.02 4.48 10.45
CA LYS A 54 4.91 3.98 11.83
C LYS A 54 3.58 4.34 12.47
N LEU A 55 3.16 5.61 12.37
CA LEU A 55 1.93 6.10 13.01
C LEU A 55 0.68 5.43 12.41
N THR A 56 0.61 5.28 11.09
CA THR A 56 -0.54 4.64 10.43
C THR A 56 -0.58 3.14 10.64
N GLU A 57 0.57 2.48 10.75
CA GLU A 57 0.65 1.06 11.12
C GLU A 57 0.13 0.81 12.54
N MET A 58 0.44 1.70 13.48
CA MET A 58 -0.10 1.63 14.84
C MET A 58 -1.63 1.82 14.88
N LEU A 59 -2.17 2.75 14.08
CA LEU A 59 -3.63 2.93 13.96
C LEU A 59 -4.30 1.71 13.33
N ARG A 60 -3.67 1.11 12.31
CA ARG A 60 -4.13 -0.14 11.69
C ARG A 60 -4.22 -1.26 12.73
N GLY A 61 -3.15 -1.50 13.49
CA GLY A 61 -3.14 -2.53 14.53
C GLY A 61 -4.15 -2.26 15.66
N LEU A 62 -4.34 -1.01 16.06
CA LEU A 62 -5.35 -0.63 17.04
C LEU A 62 -6.78 -0.88 16.51
N ALA A 63 -7.05 -0.62 15.24
CA ALA A 63 -8.33 -0.94 14.61
C ALA A 63 -8.59 -2.45 14.54
N GLU A 64 -7.56 -3.26 14.25
CA GLU A 64 -7.65 -4.74 14.31
C GLU A 64 -7.99 -5.24 15.72
N LEU A 65 -7.31 -4.71 16.74
CA LEU A 65 -7.58 -5.06 18.14
C LEU A 65 -9.03 -4.74 18.54
N PHE A 66 -9.53 -3.56 18.15
CA PHE A 66 -10.93 -3.20 18.41
C PHE A 66 -11.92 -4.10 17.66
N LEU A 67 -11.63 -4.48 16.42
CA LEU A 67 -12.49 -5.40 15.68
C LEU A 67 -12.54 -6.78 16.34
N ASN A 68 -11.41 -7.30 16.81
CA ASN A 68 -11.37 -8.58 17.52
C ASN A 68 -12.18 -8.53 18.83
N ASP A 69 -11.96 -7.50 19.66
CA ASP A 69 -12.71 -7.29 20.91
C ASP A 69 -14.23 -7.14 20.68
N LEU A 70 -14.63 -6.38 19.67
CA LEU A 70 -16.05 -6.25 19.31
C LEU A 70 -16.66 -7.57 18.83
N SER A 71 -15.88 -8.39 18.11
CA SER A 71 -16.35 -9.67 17.58
C SER A 71 -16.61 -10.69 18.68
N GLU A 72 -15.78 -10.71 19.73
CA GLU A 72 -15.97 -11.56 20.92
C GLU A 72 -17.22 -11.19 21.74
N LYS A 73 -17.67 -9.93 21.66
CA LYS A 73 -18.82 -9.41 22.42
C LYS A 73 -20.19 -9.70 21.80
N THR A 74 -20.23 -10.31 20.61
CA THR A 74 -21.46 -10.63 19.87
C THR A 74 -22.48 -11.47 20.66
N GLY A 75 -22.04 -12.31 21.60
CA GLY A 75 -22.91 -13.17 22.41
C GLY A 75 -23.44 -12.56 23.72
N SER A 76 -22.98 -11.37 24.12
CA SER A 76 -23.25 -10.79 25.45
C SER A 76 -23.85 -9.38 25.41
N HIS A 77 -23.93 -8.76 24.24
CA HIS A 77 -24.38 -7.37 24.06
C HIS A 77 -25.48 -7.27 23.00
N ASP A 78 -26.14 -6.11 22.91
CA ASP A 78 -27.09 -5.81 21.84
C ASP A 78 -26.45 -5.98 20.47
N ILE A 79 -26.91 -7.02 19.76
CA ILE A 79 -26.35 -7.46 18.48
C ILE A 79 -26.46 -6.39 17.40
N VAL A 80 -27.52 -5.56 17.41
CA VAL A 80 -27.74 -4.54 16.38
C VAL A 80 -26.74 -3.39 16.57
N ARG A 81 -26.58 -2.93 17.82
CA ARG A 81 -25.62 -1.88 18.15
C ARG A 81 -24.19 -2.32 17.88
N LEU A 82 -23.87 -3.56 18.25
CA LEU A 82 -22.53 -4.13 18.07
C LEU A 82 -22.21 -4.33 16.59
N HIS A 83 -23.13 -4.86 15.78
CA HIS A 83 -22.93 -5.01 14.35
C HIS A 83 -22.67 -3.66 13.65
N ARG A 84 -23.38 -2.60 14.06
CA ARG A 84 -23.12 -1.24 13.55
C ARG A 84 -21.70 -0.76 13.86
N LEU A 85 -21.21 -1.00 15.08
CA LEU A 85 -19.84 -0.63 15.47
C LEU A 85 -18.80 -1.44 14.69
N ILE A 86 -19.02 -2.75 14.51
CA ILE A 86 -18.15 -3.61 13.69
C ILE A 86 -18.07 -3.06 12.26
N LEU A 87 -19.19 -2.66 11.65
CA LEU A 87 -19.19 -2.08 10.30
C LEU A 87 -18.39 -0.78 10.21
N GLN A 88 -18.51 0.10 11.21
CA GLN A 88 -17.73 1.34 11.28
C GLN A 88 -16.23 1.04 11.42
N MET A 89 -15.87 0.09 12.29
CA MET A 89 -14.49 -0.30 12.50
C MET A 89 -13.86 -0.98 11.29
N ASN A 90 -14.62 -1.79 10.54
CA ASN A 90 -14.14 -2.39 9.28
C ASN A 90 -13.79 -1.32 8.24
N ARG A 91 -14.61 -0.26 8.13
CA ARG A 91 -14.31 0.88 7.25
C ARG A 91 -13.03 1.60 7.68
N ALA A 92 -12.90 1.86 8.99
CA ALA A 92 -11.70 2.50 9.54
C ALA A 92 -10.44 1.64 9.31
N LEU A 93 -10.53 0.33 9.54
CA LEU A 93 -9.44 -0.60 9.26
C LEU A 93 -9.02 -0.54 7.78
N GLY A 94 -9.97 -0.61 6.85
CA GLY A 94 -9.68 -0.50 5.41
C GLY A 94 -8.98 0.81 5.04
N MET A 95 -9.36 1.93 5.67
CA MET A 95 -8.69 3.22 5.49
C MET A 95 -7.25 3.20 6.03
N PHE A 96 -7.03 2.66 7.24
CA PHE A 96 -5.69 2.56 7.81
C PHE A 96 -4.79 1.56 7.08
N GLU A 97 -5.35 0.49 6.53
CA GLU A 97 -4.60 -0.43 5.66
C GLU A 97 -4.12 0.27 4.39
N ALA A 98 -4.98 1.04 3.73
CA ALA A 98 -4.61 1.77 2.53
C ALA A 98 -3.51 2.81 2.83
N GLN A 99 -3.66 3.57 3.92
CA GLN A 99 -2.66 4.55 4.34
C GLN A 99 -1.33 3.89 4.76
N SER A 100 -1.37 2.82 5.57
CA SER A 100 -0.17 2.08 5.96
C SER A 100 0.60 1.56 4.74
N LYS A 101 -0.11 1.03 3.73
CA LYS A 101 0.51 0.59 2.46
C LYS A 101 1.19 1.74 1.72
N LEU A 102 0.52 2.88 1.59
CA LEU A 102 1.08 4.08 0.94
C LEU A 102 2.37 4.52 1.62
N TRP A 103 2.31 4.78 2.94
CA TRP A 103 3.45 5.33 3.67
C TRP A 103 4.60 4.32 3.80
N ARG A 104 4.27 3.04 3.94
CA ARG A 104 5.28 1.98 3.89
C ARG A 104 6.01 1.98 2.55
N LEU A 105 5.31 2.06 1.41
CA LEU A 105 5.97 2.14 0.11
C LEU A 105 6.77 3.44 -0.05
N ALA A 106 6.23 4.57 0.38
CA ALA A 106 6.93 5.86 0.35
C ALA A 106 8.27 5.82 1.11
N SER A 107 8.30 5.11 2.24
CA SER A 107 9.48 4.95 3.11
C SER A 107 10.58 4.05 2.54
N LEU A 108 10.32 3.33 1.45
CA LEU A 108 11.27 2.40 0.83
C LEU A 108 11.89 3.02 -0.42
N ALA A 109 13.20 2.82 -0.59
CA ALA A 109 13.88 3.14 -1.85
C ALA A 109 13.51 2.11 -2.95
N GLN A 110 13.45 0.83 -2.57
CA GLN A 110 13.19 -0.28 -3.48
C GLN A 110 12.20 -1.28 -2.89
N SER A 111 11.49 -1.97 -3.77
CA SER A 111 10.64 -3.12 -3.49
C SER A 111 10.88 -4.20 -4.53
N SER A 112 11.08 -5.45 -4.10
CA SER A 112 11.40 -6.59 -4.99
C SER A 112 12.58 -6.31 -5.94
N GLY A 113 13.64 -5.69 -5.41
CA GLY A 113 14.86 -5.35 -6.16
C GLY A 113 14.67 -4.29 -7.25
N ALA A 114 13.61 -3.48 -7.18
CA ALA A 114 13.35 -2.40 -8.13
C ALA A 114 12.89 -1.12 -7.41
N PRO A 115 13.15 0.08 -7.96
CA PRO A 115 12.73 1.33 -7.34
C PRO A 115 11.22 1.43 -7.12
N VAL A 116 10.81 2.08 -6.03
CA VAL A 116 9.41 2.45 -5.82
C VAL A 116 9.17 3.79 -6.52
N THR A 117 8.28 3.83 -7.51
CA THR A 117 7.92 5.08 -8.19
C THR A 117 7.10 5.96 -7.26
N LYS A 118 7.41 7.26 -7.19
CA LYS A 118 6.76 8.22 -6.30
C LYS A 118 6.49 9.53 -7.03
N TRP A 119 5.29 10.07 -6.88
CA TRP A 119 4.91 11.35 -7.48
C TRP A 119 3.77 12.00 -6.70
N ALA A 120 3.61 13.31 -6.89
CA ALA A 120 2.49 14.07 -6.35
C ALA A 120 1.67 14.68 -7.50
N THR A 121 0.35 14.70 -7.37
CA THR A 121 -0.55 15.43 -8.27
C THR A 121 -1.38 16.44 -7.48
N ARG A 122 -1.60 17.61 -8.07
CA ARG A 122 -2.59 18.58 -7.61
C ARG A 122 -3.70 18.61 -8.65
N GLU A 123 -4.92 18.32 -8.22
CA GLU A 123 -6.10 18.17 -9.10
C GLU A 123 -7.27 18.97 -8.53
N GLU A 124 -8.06 19.61 -9.39
CA GLU A 124 -9.28 20.29 -8.99
C GLU A 124 -10.41 19.28 -8.85
N ARG A 125 -11.04 19.25 -7.67
CA ARG A 125 -12.22 18.45 -7.41
C ARG A 125 -13.20 19.25 -6.59
N GLU A 126 -14.44 19.31 -7.06
CA GLU A 126 -15.53 20.03 -6.37
C GLU A 126 -15.18 21.52 -6.09
N GLY A 127 -14.43 22.16 -6.99
CA GLY A 127 -14.01 23.56 -6.87
C GLY A 127 -12.87 23.81 -5.86
N GLN A 128 -12.23 22.75 -5.36
CA GLN A 128 -11.07 22.82 -4.46
C GLN A 128 -9.88 22.08 -5.06
N LEU A 129 -8.67 22.61 -4.84
CA LEU A 129 -7.44 21.92 -5.22
C LEU A 129 -7.09 20.88 -4.16
N HIS A 130 -6.99 19.62 -4.57
CA HIS A 130 -6.58 18.50 -3.74
C HIS A 130 -5.18 18.04 -4.13
N LEU A 131 -4.35 17.77 -3.12
CA LEU A 131 -3.05 17.16 -3.30
C LEU A 131 -3.14 15.65 -3.09
N TRP A 132 -2.59 14.90 -4.02
CA TRP A 132 -2.45 13.46 -3.97
C TRP A 132 -0.98 13.07 -3.98
N PHE A 133 -0.66 12.05 -3.19
CA PHE A 133 0.67 11.46 -3.17
C PHE A 133 0.55 9.98 -3.54
N HIS A 134 1.39 9.55 -4.47
CA HIS A 134 1.27 8.25 -5.11
C HIS A 134 2.58 7.49 -4.96
N CYS A 135 2.49 6.19 -4.63
CA CYS A 135 3.63 5.30 -4.51
C CYS A 135 3.32 3.94 -5.14
N VAL A 136 4.18 3.45 -6.04
CA VAL A 136 3.97 2.19 -6.76
C VAL A 136 5.27 1.39 -6.81
N GLY A 137 5.27 0.19 -6.24
CA GLY A 137 6.34 -0.79 -6.42
C GLY A 137 6.22 -1.44 -7.80
N ILE A 138 7.25 -1.31 -8.64
CA ILE A 138 7.20 -1.78 -10.03
C ILE A 138 7.41 -3.29 -10.18
N ARG A 139 7.96 -3.94 -9.15
CA ARG A 139 8.09 -5.39 -9.04
C ARG A 139 7.42 -5.89 -7.76
N VAL A 140 6.84 -7.09 -7.83
CA VAL A 140 6.07 -7.71 -6.74
C VAL A 140 6.50 -9.16 -6.47
N SER A 141 7.62 -9.61 -7.05
CA SER A 141 8.09 -10.99 -6.95
C SER A 141 8.28 -11.44 -5.50
N ASP A 142 8.86 -10.60 -4.64
CA ASP A 142 9.13 -10.96 -3.24
C ASP A 142 7.83 -11.05 -2.42
N GLN A 143 6.82 -10.27 -2.83
CA GLN A 143 5.50 -10.32 -2.21
C GLN A 143 4.76 -11.61 -2.56
N LEU A 144 4.84 -12.05 -3.82
CA LEU A 144 4.29 -13.33 -4.27
C LEU A 144 5.03 -14.51 -3.61
N GLU A 145 6.36 -14.43 -3.52
CA GLU A 145 7.20 -15.42 -2.83
C GLU A 145 6.75 -15.60 -1.38
N ARG A 146 6.58 -14.50 -0.64
CA ARG A 146 6.21 -14.55 0.77
C ARG A 146 4.78 -15.03 1.01
N LEU A 147 3.83 -14.58 0.19
CA LEU A 147 2.41 -14.83 0.42
C LEU A 147 1.92 -16.15 -0.19
N LEU A 148 2.52 -16.60 -1.29
CA LEU A 148 2.04 -17.74 -2.08
C LEU A 148 3.11 -18.83 -2.18
N TRP A 149 4.23 -18.55 -2.86
CA TRP A 149 5.17 -19.59 -3.28
C TRP A 149 5.81 -20.35 -2.11
N ARG A 150 6.15 -19.65 -1.02
CA ARG A 150 6.65 -20.29 0.21
C ARG A 150 5.57 -20.85 1.12
N SER A 151 4.34 -20.36 0.98
CA SER A 151 3.25 -20.64 1.91
C SER A 151 2.48 -21.91 1.52
N ILE A 152 2.39 -22.19 0.22
CA ILE A 152 1.62 -23.30 -0.32
C ILE A 152 2.58 -24.29 -1.01
N PRO A 153 2.59 -25.58 -0.62
CA PRO A 153 3.58 -26.54 -1.13
C PRO A 153 3.62 -26.67 -2.66
N HIS A 154 2.44 -26.70 -3.30
CA HIS A 154 2.32 -26.82 -4.76
C HIS A 154 1.17 -25.94 -5.24
N ILE A 155 1.44 -25.07 -6.21
CA ILE A 155 0.46 -24.18 -6.84
C ILE A 155 0.43 -24.43 -8.34
N ILE A 156 -0.76 -24.48 -8.93
CA ILE A 156 -0.95 -24.51 -10.38
C ILE A 156 -1.34 -23.11 -10.85
N VAL A 157 -0.48 -22.51 -11.67
CA VAL A 157 -0.78 -21.26 -12.39
C VAL A 157 -1.08 -21.61 -13.84
N THR A 158 -2.32 -21.41 -14.27
CA THR A 158 -2.75 -21.69 -15.65
C THR A 158 -3.51 -20.50 -16.22
N SER A 159 -3.29 -20.23 -17.51
CA SER A 159 -4.04 -19.25 -18.31
C SER A 159 -3.75 -19.52 -19.78
N ALA A 160 -4.69 -19.14 -20.66
CA ALA A 160 -4.53 -19.24 -22.10
C ALA A 160 -3.31 -18.44 -22.62
N THR A 161 -2.86 -17.41 -21.90
CA THR A 161 -1.87 -16.44 -22.38
C THR A 161 -0.77 -16.12 -21.36
N LEU A 162 -0.09 -17.13 -20.85
CA LEU A 162 1.03 -16.92 -19.89
C LEU A 162 2.37 -16.57 -20.55
N ARG A 163 2.54 -16.85 -21.85
CA ARG A 163 3.77 -16.56 -22.58
C ARG A 163 3.75 -15.16 -23.20
N SER A 164 4.91 -14.54 -23.25
CA SER A 164 5.18 -13.34 -24.04
C SER A 164 6.33 -13.62 -24.99
N LEU A 165 6.20 -13.27 -26.27
CA LEU A 165 7.19 -13.59 -27.31
C LEU A 165 7.61 -15.08 -27.30
N ASN A 166 6.62 -15.98 -27.24
CA ASN A 166 6.79 -17.44 -27.15
C ASN A 166 7.65 -17.95 -25.97
N SER A 167 7.88 -17.11 -24.95
CA SER A 167 8.67 -17.45 -23.77
C SER A 167 7.92 -17.18 -22.46
N PHE A 168 8.27 -17.94 -21.41
CA PHE A 168 7.84 -17.68 -20.02
C PHE A 168 8.73 -16.68 -19.28
N SER A 169 9.81 -16.16 -19.90
CA SER A 169 10.78 -15.28 -19.24
C SER A 169 10.13 -14.07 -18.55
N ARG A 170 9.15 -13.41 -19.18
CA ARG A 170 8.44 -12.27 -18.59
C ARG A 170 7.61 -12.68 -17.37
N LEU A 171 6.96 -13.84 -17.41
CA LEU A 171 6.21 -14.36 -16.26
C LEU A 171 7.17 -14.65 -15.11
N GLN A 172 8.27 -15.36 -15.37
CA GLN A 172 9.30 -15.69 -14.38
C GLN A 172 9.87 -14.43 -13.71
N GLU A 173 10.23 -13.41 -14.51
CA GLU A 173 10.76 -12.15 -13.99
C GLU A 173 9.77 -11.42 -13.07
N MET A 174 8.50 -11.34 -13.48
CA MET A 174 7.49 -10.59 -12.74
C MET A 174 6.93 -11.34 -11.53
N SER A 175 6.84 -12.68 -11.61
CA SER A 175 6.25 -13.52 -10.57
C SER A 175 7.27 -14.03 -9.54
N GLY A 176 8.55 -14.09 -9.92
CA GLY A 176 9.60 -14.68 -9.10
C GLY A 176 9.76 -16.20 -9.25
N LEU A 177 8.90 -16.88 -10.02
CA LEU A 177 8.98 -18.32 -10.29
C LEU A 177 10.27 -18.63 -11.08
N LYS A 178 10.97 -19.71 -10.68
CA LYS A 178 12.28 -20.08 -11.22
C LYS A 178 12.38 -21.60 -11.36
N GLU A 179 12.86 -22.06 -12.51
CA GLU A 179 13.16 -23.49 -12.72
C GLU A 179 14.14 -24.04 -11.67
N LYS A 180 15.11 -23.21 -11.23
CA LYS A 180 16.06 -23.55 -10.16
C LYS A 180 15.40 -23.79 -8.80
N ALA A 181 14.19 -23.27 -8.57
CA ALA A 181 13.40 -23.51 -7.37
C ALA A 181 12.51 -24.77 -7.48
N GLY A 182 12.53 -25.47 -8.62
CA GLY A 182 11.68 -26.64 -8.90
C GLY A 182 10.40 -26.31 -9.65
N ASP A 183 10.19 -25.04 -10.02
CA ASP A 183 9.01 -24.62 -10.79
C ASP A 183 9.05 -25.17 -12.22
N ARG A 184 7.89 -25.57 -12.74
CA ARG A 184 7.75 -26.15 -14.08
C ARG A 184 6.90 -25.24 -14.97
N PHE A 185 7.36 -25.05 -16.21
CA PHE A 185 6.67 -24.21 -17.20
C PHE A 185 6.29 -25.08 -18.40
N VAL A 186 5.00 -25.23 -18.66
CA VAL A 186 4.46 -26.06 -19.74
C VAL A 186 3.53 -25.21 -20.60
N ALA A 187 3.75 -25.24 -21.91
CA ALA A 187 2.85 -24.67 -22.90
C ALA A 187 2.19 -25.82 -23.67
N LEU A 188 0.86 -25.85 -23.68
CA LEU A 188 0.08 -26.78 -24.47
C LEU A 188 -0.21 -26.17 -25.84
N ASP A 189 -0.27 -27.02 -26.86
CA ASP A 189 -0.73 -26.60 -28.18
C ASP A 189 -2.23 -26.24 -28.12
N SER A 190 -2.65 -25.35 -29.03
CA SER A 190 -4.08 -25.10 -29.21
C SER A 190 -4.77 -26.39 -29.63
N PRO A 191 -5.98 -26.68 -29.10
CA PRO A 191 -6.84 -27.71 -29.65
C PRO A 191 -7.13 -27.50 -31.14
#